data_AF-A0A7V8JKJ8-F1
#
_entry.id   AF-A0A7V8JKJ8-F1
#
_cell.length_a   1.000
_cell.length_b   1.000
_cell.length_c   1.000
_cell.angle_alpha   90.00
_cell.angle_beta   90.00
_cell.angle_gamma   90.00
#
_symmetry.space_group_name_H-M   'P 1'
#
loop_
_entity.id
_entity.type
_entity.pdbx_description
1 polymer ?
#
loop_
_entity_poly.entity_id
_entity_poly.type
_entity_poly.pdbx_seq_one_letter_code
_entity_poly.pdbx_strand_id
1 'polypeptide(L)'
;MPVLADLPFARELSLDVAGRYSDYSNFGSTTNSKFGVKWKPIDSLLVRATYGTGFRAPTVDNLYGGAVTSRDSLTGPCDTLFGIAANSPAVAARCKGSAPANFRQQTGSPDGNEAQRPGQQAITDFNSGSNANLKPETAKTWTVGLVYSPDVVPGLDVSLDWWKIRIHNAIVGESAADILNQCYVQGMDSACGRFTRSTAAATRGQVTALDRSLVNAGFRETAGYDISLRYRLPETRFGKLGVVWNTTYTDYLEQRNDSAATTPVQQLTGWAGDFRVRSTMNLDWQYGDLGIGWTARYYSGMKEACSYDLAGGPDCNMPGFVSAYTDAQPTRKVGSNTFHDVQLRYSLPWNGTVSLGVNNVFNHQGPVMYSQPNSSFTYYGGFDIGRFMYMKYQQRF
;
A
#
# COMPACT_ATOMS: atom_id res chain seq x y z
N MET A 1 -24.94 -14.23 -20.22
CA MET A 1 -26.22 -14.42 -20.95
C MET A 1 -27.29 -13.52 -20.34
N PRO A 2 -28.07 -12.77 -21.14
CA PRO A 2 -29.23 -12.02 -20.65
C PRO A 2 -30.32 -13.02 -20.21
N VAL A 3 -30.88 -12.83 -19.01
CA VAL A 3 -31.87 -13.71 -18.39
C VAL A 3 -33.27 -13.11 -18.43
N LEU A 4 -33.37 -11.77 -18.33
CA LEU A 4 -34.62 -11.01 -18.46
C LEU A 4 -34.33 -9.66 -19.13
N ALA A 5 -35.23 -9.21 -20.00
CA ALA A 5 -35.20 -7.91 -20.65
C ALA A 5 -36.62 -7.35 -20.78
N ASP A 6 -36.75 -6.01 -20.80
CA ASP A 6 -37.99 -5.27 -21.09
C ASP A 6 -39.19 -5.53 -20.17
N LEU A 7 -38.94 -5.89 -18.91
CA LEU A 7 -39.98 -5.97 -17.86
C LEU A 7 -39.88 -4.78 -16.89
N PRO A 8 -40.98 -4.39 -16.19
CA PRO A 8 -40.91 -3.43 -15.10
C PRO A 8 -39.83 -3.84 -14.09
N PHE A 9 -38.92 -2.91 -13.74
CA PHE A 9 -37.76 -3.15 -12.87
C PHE A 9 -36.67 -4.11 -13.40
N ALA A 10 -36.73 -4.50 -14.68
CA ALA A 10 -35.71 -5.34 -15.31
C ALA A 10 -35.56 -4.96 -16.79
N ARG A 11 -35.03 -3.75 -17.05
CA ARG A 11 -34.60 -3.36 -18.41
C ARG A 11 -33.55 -4.33 -18.94
N GLU A 12 -32.60 -4.71 -18.08
CA GLU A 12 -31.62 -5.75 -18.39
C GLU A 12 -31.25 -6.51 -17.11
N LEU A 13 -31.23 -7.84 -17.20
CA LEU A 13 -30.56 -8.70 -16.22
C LEU A 13 -29.65 -9.68 -16.95
N SER A 14 -28.35 -9.61 -16.71
CA SER A 14 -27.33 -10.45 -17.34
C SER A 14 -26.52 -11.18 -16.29
N LEU A 15 -26.33 -12.49 -16.49
CA LEU A 15 -25.47 -13.34 -15.66
C LEU A 15 -24.23 -13.79 -16.45
N ASP A 16 -23.06 -13.77 -15.81
CA ASP A 16 -21.78 -14.23 -16.35
C ASP A 16 -21.22 -15.32 -15.44
N VAL A 17 -20.94 -16.50 -15.99
CA VAL A 17 -20.34 -17.61 -15.24
C VAL A 17 -19.22 -18.19 -16.08
N ALA A 18 -18.03 -18.29 -15.47
CA ALA A 18 -16.86 -18.86 -16.13
C ALA A 18 -16.05 -19.71 -15.14
N GLY A 19 -15.37 -20.72 -15.67
CA GLY A 19 -14.47 -21.60 -14.92
C GLY A 19 -13.21 -21.87 -15.73
N ARG A 20 -12.06 -21.94 -15.04
CA ARG A 20 -10.77 -22.28 -15.63
C ARG A 20 -10.05 -23.28 -14.74
N TYR A 21 -9.78 -24.45 -15.30
CA TYR A 21 -8.84 -25.43 -14.74
C TYR A 21 -7.45 -25.16 -15.31
N SER A 22 -6.41 -25.35 -14.51
CA SER A 22 -5.02 -25.26 -14.96
C SER A 22 -4.16 -26.23 -14.17
N ASP A 23 -3.28 -26.94 -14.87
CA ASP A 23 -2.35 -27.92 -14.31
C ASP A 23 -0.92 -27.48 -14.57
N TYR A 24 -0.09 -27.56 -13.54
CA TYR A 24 1.30 -27.12 -13.57
C TYR A 24 2.21 -28.21 -13.02
N SER A 25 3.31 -28.48 -13.72
CA SER A 25 4.27 -29.53 -13.34
C SER A 25 4.96 -29.29 -12.00
N ASN A 26 5.05 -28.05 -11.54
CA ASN A 26 5.81 -27.65 -10.35
C ASN A 26 4.96 -27.44 -9.09
N PHE A 27 3.65 -27.20 -9.20
CA PHE A 27 2.79 -27.01 -8.02
C PHE A 27 1.39 -27.63 -8.15
N GLY A 28 1.16 -28.44 -9.19
CA GLY A 28 -0.08 -29.18 -9.41
C GLY A 28 -1.19 -28.32 -10.01
N SER A 29 -2.43 -28.67 -9.67
CA SER A 29 -3.61 -28.12 -10.34
C SER A 29 -4.36 -27.06 -9.53
N THR A 30 -5.05 -26.16 -10.23
CA THR A 30 -5.94 -25.14 -9.64
C THR A 30 -7.21 -24.98 -10.46
N THR A 31 -8.31 -24.62 -9.79
CA THR A 31 -9.59 -24.29 -10.43
C THR A 31 -10.00 -22.89 -10.02
N ASN A 32 -10.27 -22.03 -11.01
CA ASN A 32 -10.67 -20.66 -10.78
C ASN A 32 -12.06 -20.42 -11.38
N SER A 33 -12.94 -19.80 -10.61
CA SER A 33 -14.31 -19.52 -11.02
C SER A 33 -14.60 -18.03 -10.97
N LYS A 34 -15.50 -17.59 -11.85
CA LYS A 34 -15.99 -16.22 -11.90
C LYS A 34 -17.51 -16.25 -12.02
N PHE A 35 -18.16 -15.38 -11.25
CA PHE A 35 -19.59 -15.14 -11.27
C PHE A 35 -19.83 -13.64 -11.35
N GLY A 36 -20.61 -13.18 -12.31
CA GLY A 36 -20.95 -11.79 -12.54
C GLY A 36 -22.46 -11.61 -12.69
N VAL A 37 -22.97 -10.53 -12.12
CA VAL A 37 -24.35 -10.07 -12.27
C VAL A 37 -24.33 -8.63 -12.73
N LYS A 38 -25.15 -8.33 -13.74
CA LYS A 38 -25.40 -6.97 -14.22
C LYS A 38 -26.91 -6.77 -14.28
N TRP A 39 -27.41 -5.77 -13.56
CA TRP A 39 -28.84 -5.48 -13.45
C TRP A 39 -29.10 -4.00 -13.69
N LYS A 40 -29.94 -3.71 -14.69
CA LYS A 40 -30.41 -2.38 -15.04
C LYS A 40 -31.91 -2.29 -14.69
N PRO A 41 -32.28 -1.85 -13.47
CA PRO A 41 -33.70 -1.73 -13.10
C PRO A 41 -34.43 -0.64 -13.90
N ILE A 42 -33.75 0.48 -14.15
CA ILE A 42 -34.23 1.63 -14.91
C ILE A 42 -33.10 2.15 -15.81
N ASP A 43 -33.42 2.99 -16.79
CA ASP A 43 -32.44 3.38 -17.80
C ASP A 43 -31.24 4.18 -17.28
N SER A 44 -31.46 4.93 -16.20
CA SER A 44 -30.45 5.75 -15.53
C SER A 44 -29.65 5.02 -14.44
N LEU A 45 -29.97 3.77 -14.11
CA LEU A 45 -29.34 3.05 -13.00
C LEU A 45 -28.84 1.68 -13.42
N LEU A 46 -27.57 1.40 -13.15
CA LEU A 46 -26.93 0.11 -13.35
C LEU A 46 -26.33 -0.39 -12.04
N VAL A 47 -26.67 -1.61 -11.65
CA VAL A 47 -26.04 -2.34 -10.56
C VAL A 47 -25.21 -3.47 -11.14
N ARG A 48 -23.97 -3.62 -10.66
CA ARG A 48 -23.05 -4.69 -11.05
C ARG A 48 -22.50 -5.38 -9.80
N ALA A 49 -22.32 -6.68 -9.86
CA ALA A 49 -21.61 -7.43 -8.84
C ALA A 49 -20.74 -8.49 -9.51
N THR A 50 -19.51 -8.69 -9.03
CA THR A 50 -18.63 -9.75 -9.50
C THR A 50 -17.96 -10.44 -8.31
N TYR A 51 -17.94 -11.76 -8.35
CA TYR A 51 -17.11 -12.61 -7.51
C TYR A 51 -16.14 -13.38 -8.41
N GLY A 52 -14.89 -13.44 -8.03
CA GLY A 52 -13.88 -14.20 -8.76
C GLY A 52 -12.84 -14.80 -7.85
N THR A 53 -12.31 -15.94 -8.24
CA THR A 53 -11.09 -16.50 -7.66
C THR A 53 -9.94 -16.36 -8.63
N GLY A 54 -8.74 -16.15 -8.10
CA GLY A 54 -7.51 -16.13 -8.88
C GLY A 54 -6.42 -16.95 -8.19
N PHE A 55 -5.31 -17.13 -8.89
CA PHE A 55 -4.10 -17.70 -8.31
C PHE A 55 -2.87 -17.05 -8.92
N ARG A 56 -1.76 -17.10 -8.19
CA ARG A 56 -0.44 -16.77 -8.70
C ARG A 56 0.55 -17.84 -8.25
N ALA A 57 1.19 -18.49 -9.22
CA ALA A 57 2.31 -19.38 -8.95
C ALA A 57 3.50 -18.59 -8.40
N PRO A 58 4.33 -19.16 -7.50
CA PRO A 58 5.63 -18.60 -7.20
C PRO A 58 6.45 -18.47 -8.49
N THR A 59 7.17 -17.36 -8.65
CA THR A 59 8.06 -17.21 -9.80
C THR A 59 9.28 -18.11 -9.65
N VAL A 60 10.01 -18.36 -10.75
CA VAL A 60 11.30 -19.09 -10.70
C VAL A 60 12.27 -18.41 -9.74
N ASP A 61 12.28 -17.08 -9.70
CA ASP A 61 13.09 -16.29 -8.77
C ASP A 61 12.67 -16.52 -7.31
N ASN A 62 11.38 -16.61 -7.02
CA ASN A 62 10.91 -16.92 -5.67
C ASN A 62 11.36 -18.30 -5.18
N LEU A 63 11.45 -19.29 -6.06
CA LEU A 63 11.80 -20.66 -5.70
C LEU A 63 13.31 -20.94 -5.74
N TYR A 64 14.01 -20.33 -6.70
CA TYR A 64 15.38 -20.71 -7.09
C TYR A 64 16.30 -19.51 -7.40
N GLY A 65 15.91 -18.28 -7.06
CA GLY A 65 16.72 -17.06 -7.24
C GLY A 65 18.02 -17.02 -6.43
N GLY A 66 18.28 -18.04 -5.60
CA GLY A 66 19.44 -18.13 -4.71
C GLY A 66 19.19 -17.43 -3.36
N ALA A 67 20.23 -17.43 -2.53
CA ALA A 67 20.25 -16.73 -1.25
C ALA A 67 21.34 -15.66 -1.28
N VAL A 68 21.05 -14.50 -0.69
CA VAL A 68 22.01 -13.41 -0.49
C VAL A 68 22.10 -13.08 0.99
N THR A 69 23.28 -12.64 1.42
CA THR A 69 23.50 -12.17 2.78
C THR A 69 23.60 -10.64 2.79
N SER A 70 22.99 -10.01 3.79
CA SER A 70 23.08 -8.56 3.99
C SER A 70 23.14 -8.19 5.47
N ARG A 71 23.82 -7.10 5.80
CA ARG A 71 23.69 -6.46 7.12
C ARG A 71 22.50 -5.54 7.12
N ASP A 72 21.42 -6.01 7.71
CA ASP A 72 20.20 -5.25 7.82
C ASP A 72 20.32 -4.18 8.91
N SER A 73 19.76 -3.02 8.65
CA SER A 73 19.44 -2.03 9.67
C SER A 73 18.23 -2.51 10.47
N LEU A 74 18.36 -2.63 11.79
CA LEU A 74 17.25 -3.07 12.64
C LEU A 74 17.24 -2.32 13.97
N THR A 75 16.08 -2.29 14.61
CA THR A 75 15.92 -1.94 16.02
C THR A 75 15.28 -3.14 16.70
N GLY A 76 16.06 -3.88 17.49
CA GLY A 76 15.57 -5.10 18.11
C GLY A 76 14.51 -4.78 19.18
N PRO A 77 13.40 -5.53 19.28
CA PRO A 77 12.36 -5.27 20.27
C PRO A 77 12.86 -5.39 21.71
N CYS A 78 13.98 -6.08 21.94
CA CYS A 78 14.60 -6.24 23.25
C CYS A 78 15.58 -5.12 23.64
N ASP A 79 15.91 -4.18 22.73
CA ASP A 79 16.73 -3.03 23.09
C ASP A 79 16.01 -2.18 24.15
N THR A 80 16.68 -1.87 25.25
CA THR A 80 16.04 -1.22 26.41
C THR A 80 15.90 0.30 26.26
N LEU A 81 16.41 0.90 25.19
CA LEU A 81 16.32 2.33 24.93
C LEU A 81 15.44 2.64 23.71
N PHE A 82 15.73 1.99 22.59
CA PHE A 82 15.05 2.23 21.31
C PHE A 82 14.05 1.14 20.94
N GLY A 83 14.12 -0.01 21.59
CA GLY A 83 13.25 -1.15 21.35
C GLY A 83 11.92 -1.06 22.09
N ILE A 84 11.04 -2.00 21.78
CA ILE A 84 9.68 -2.09 22.34
C ILE A 84 9.69 -2.42 23.84
N ALA A 85 10.69 -3.18 24.28
CA ALA A 85 10.90 -3.53 25.69
C ALA A 85 11.07 -2.30 26.60
N ALA A 86 11.50 -1.14 26.06
CA ALA A 86 11.58 0.10 26.83
C ALA A 86 10.21 0.58 27.34
N ASN A 87 9.13 0.26 26.61
CA ASN A 87 7.78 0.76 26.87
C ASN A 87 6.74 -0.35 27.14
N SER A 88 7.11 -1.64 26.96
CA SER A 88 6.21 -2.78 27.17
C SER A 88 6.80 -3.81 28.14
N PRO A 89 6.26 -3.91 29.36
CA PRO A 89 6.67 -4.93 30.33
C PRO A 89 6.46 -6.37 29.82
N ALA A 90 5.46 -6.61 28.97
CA ALA A 90 5.19 -7.92 28.39
C ALA A 90 6.29 -8.33 27.40
N VAL A 91 6.73 -7.40 26.53
CA VAL A 91 7.86 -7.63 25.62
C VAL A 91 9.15 -7.79 26.41
N ALA A 92 9.41 -6.91 27.39
CA ALA A 92 10.57 -7.02 28.26
C ALA A 92 10.63 -8.38 28.97
N ALA A 93 9.49 -8.92 29.42
CA ALA A 93 9.40 -10.25 30.02
C ALA A 93 9.75 -11.37 29.03
N ARG A 94 9.25 -11.32 27.78
CA ARG A 94 9.59 -12.31 26.74
C ARG A 94 11.05 -12.23 26.28
N CYS A 95 11.67 -11.07 26.39
CA CYS A 95 13.10 -10.91 26.13
C CYS A 95 14.00 -11.55 27.21
N LYS A 96 13.48 -11.78 28.43
CA LYS A 96 14.25 -12.40 29.52
C LYS A 96 14.75 -13.79 29.11
N GLY A 97 16.01 -14.08 29.40
CA GLY A 97 16.66 -15.35 29.04
C GLY A 97 17.26 -15.37 27.63
N SER A 98 16.69 -14.60 26.70
CA SER A 98 17.25 -14.41 25.35
C SER A 98 18.20 -13.22 25.24
N ALA A 99 18.01 -12.19 26.07
CA ALA A 99 18.85 -11.01 26.14
C ALA A 99 19.05 -10.57 27.61
N PRO A 100 20.20 -9.94 27.95
CA PRO A 100 20.42 -9.33 29.27
C PRO A 100 19.38 -8.24 29.62
N ALA A 101 19.19 -7.97 30.91
CA ALA A 101 18.20 -6.99 31.38
C ALA A 101 18.50 -5.54 30.94
N ASN A 102 19.77 -5.21 30.71
CA ASN A 102 20.25 -3.93 30.21
C ASN A 102 20.68 -4.02 28.73
N PHE A 103 20.09 -4.93 27.96
CA PHE A 103 20.52 -5.19 26.59
C PHE A 103 20.37 -3.95 25.71
N ARG A 104 21.48 -3.60 25.07
CA ARG A 104 21.55 -2.59 24.01
C ARG A 104 22.04 -3.26 22.74
N GLN A 105 21.41 -2.96 21.61
CA GLN A 105 21.84 -3.46 20.32
C GLN A 105 23.22 -2.90 20.00
N GLN A 106 24.14 -3.75 19.54
CA GLN A 106 25.43 -3.33 19.02
C GLN A 106 25.32 -3.03 17.53
N THR A 107 26.10 -2.07 17.06
CA THR A 107 26.22 -1.76 15.65
C THR A 107 27.26 -2.67 15.00
N GLY A 108 27.14 -2.92 13.69
CA GLY A 108 28.17 -3.59 12.89
C GLY A 108 29.51 -2.85 12.76
N SER A 109 29.76 -1.86 13.61
CA SER A 109 31.07 -1.21 13.74
C SER A 109 32.09 -2.20 14.33
N PRO A 110 33.35 -2.18 13.86
CA PRO A 110 34.43 -3.01 14.42
C PRO A 110 34.62 -2.87 15.94
N ASP A 111 34.27 -1.71 16.49
CA ASP A 111 34.46 -1.39 17.90
C ASP A 111 33.37 -1.97 18.83
N GLY A 112 32.33 -2.60 18.27
CA GLY A 112 31.24 -3.19 19.07
C GLY A 112 30.39 -2.16 19.82
N ASN A 113 30.40 -0.90 19.36
CA ASN A 113 29.66 0.18 20.00
C ASN A 113 28.15 -0.08 19.99
N GLU A 114 27.49 0.29 21.08
CA GLU A 114 26.03 0.27 21.17
C GLU A 114 25.39 1.23 20.16
N ALA A 115 24.19 0.89 19.70
CA ALA A 115 23.41 1.73 18.82
C ALA A 115 23.10 3.06 19.50
N GLN A 116 23.36 4.16 18.78
CA GLN A 116 23.09 5.53 19.22
C GLN A 116 21.78 6.06 18.63
N ARG A 117 21.14 5.32 17.72
CA ARG A 117 19.82 5.63 17.16
C ARG A 117 19.13 4.35 16.69
N PRO A 118 17.80 4.35 16.48
CA PRO A 118 17.09 3.26 15.83
C PRO A 118 17.65 2.96 14.43
N GLY A 119 17.50 1.72 13.95
CA GLY A 119 17.77 1.34 12.57
C GLY A 119 19.25 1.33 12.18
N GLN A 120 20.15 1.04 13.13
CA GLN A 120 21.56 0.83 12.81
C GLN A 120 21.82 -0.62 12.39
N GLN A 121 22.84 -0.81 11.54
CA GLN A 121 23.20 -2.12 10.99
C GLN A 121 23.56 -3.11 12.10
N ALA A 122 23.09 -4.34 11.94
CA ALA A 122 23.44 -5.47 12.81
C ALA A 122 24.92 -5.83 12.77
N ILE A 123 25.37 -6.59 13.76
CA ILE A 123 26.75 -7.10 13.87
C ILE A 123 27.06 -8.30 12.97
N THR A 124 26.05 -8.92 12.37
CA THR A 124 26.19 -10.10 11.51
C THR A 124 25.36 -9.93 10.24
N ASP A 125 25.72 -10.70 9.22
CA ASP A 125 24.95 -10.76 7.98
C ASP A 125 23.76 -11.72 8.15
N PHE A 126 22.61 -11.36 7.58
CA PHE A 126 21.40 -12.17 7.60
C PHE A 126 21.12 -12.78 6.24
N ASN A 127 20.62 -14.01 6.25
CA ASN A 127 20.27 -14.74 5.05
C ASN A 127 18.91 -14.27 4.53
N SER A 128 18.79 -14.11 3.22
CA SER A 128 17.55 -13.76 2.54
C SER A 128 17.51 -14.32 1.13
N GLY A 129 16.33 -14.33 0.52
CA GLY A 129 16.17 -14.72 -0.88
C GLY A 129 15.09 -15.79 -1.08
N SER A 130 15.32 -16.63 -2.07
CA SER A 130 14.37 -17.63 -2.55
C SER A 130 14.09 -18.74 -1.54
N ASN A 131 12.94 -19.40 -1.70
CA ASN A 131 12.52 -20.54 -0.91
C ASN A 131 11.79 -21.56 -1.80
N ALA A 132 12.39 -22.73 -2.00
CA ALA A 132 11.84 -23.79 -2.85
C ALA A 132 10.55 -24.41 -2.29
N ASN A 133 10.22 -24.17 -1.01
CA ASN A 133 9.02 -24.72 -0.35
C ASN A 133 7.78 -23.82 -0.47
N LEU A 134 7.86 -22.72 -1.24
CA LEU A 134 6.73 -21.82 -1.41
C LEU A 134 5.56 -22.50 -2.13
N LYS A 135 4.37 -22.23 -1.61
CA LYS A 135 3.09 -22.64 -2.19
C LYS A 135 2.52 -21.52 -3.06
N PRO A 136 1.66 -21.84 -4.04
CA PRO A 136 0.91 -20.83 -4.79
C PRO A 136 0.02 -19.95 -3.91
N GLU A 137 -0.11 -18.70 -4.31
CA GLU A 137 -1.08 -17.76 -3.77
C GLU A 137 -2.44 -18.00 -4.42
N THR A 138 -3.50 -17.87 -3.62
CA THR A 138 -4.88 -17.87 -4.13
C THR A 138 -5.60 -16.60 -3.71
N ALA A 139 -6.40 -16.05 -4.59
CA ALA A 139 -7.12 -14.81 -4.37
C ALA A 139 -8.63 -15.04 -4.44
N LYS A 140 -9.37 -14.31 -3.60
CA LYS A 140 -10.82 -14.14 -3.71
C LYS A 140 -11.10 -12.65 -3.83
N THR A 141 -11.84 -12.28 -4.86
CA THR A 141 -12.19 -10.88 -5.15
C THR A 141 -13.69 -10.73 -5.24
N TRP A 142 -14.21 -9.71 -4.56
CA TRP A 142 -15.57 -9.24 -4.66
C TRP A 142 -15.58 -7.80 -5.14
N THR A 143 -16.49 -7.47 -6.05
CA THR A 143 -16.80 -6.09 -6.42
C THR A 143 -18.31 -5.92 -6.49
N VAL A 144 -18.82 -4.82 -5.96
CA VAL A 144 -20.23 -4.43 -6.04
C VAL A 144 -20.29 -2.96 -6.41
N GLY A 145 -20.93 -2.64 -7.52
CA GLY A 145 -20.91 -1.33 -8.13
C GLY A 145 -22.28 -0.82 -8.48
N LEU A 146 -22.44 0.49 -8.37
CA LEU A 146 -23.62 1.23 -8.79
C LEU A 146 -23.16 2.34 -9.73
N VAL A 147 -23.81 2.47 -10.88
CA VAL A 147 -23.61 3.56 -11.84
C VAL A 147 -24.95 4.25 -12.04
N TYR A 148 -24.95 5.57 -11.86
CA TYR A 148 -26.14 6.40 -11.96
C TYR A 148 -25.89 7.56 -12.93
N SER A 149 -26.74 7.64 -13.95
CA SER A 149 -26.71 8.63 -15.03
C SER A 149 -28.11 9.24 -15.18
N PRO A 150 -28.49 10.22 -14.34
CA PRO A 150 -29.86 10.74 -14.27
C PRO A 150 -30.26 11.56 -15.49
N ASP A 151 -31.42 11.27 -16.07
CA ASP A 151 -31.99 12.07 -17.17
C ASP A 151 -32.34 13.51 -16.76
N VAL A 152 -32.64 13.73 -15.47
CA VAL A 152 -32.94 15.07 -14.91
C VAL A 152 -31.72 15.98 -14.82
N VAL A 153 -30.50 15.43 -14.88
CA VAL A 153 -29.24 16.20 -14.93
C VAL A 153 -28.38 15.64 -16.06
N PRO A 154 -28.69 16.00 -17.33
CA PRO A 154 -27.97 15.48 -18.48
C PRO A 154 -26.46 15.74 -18.39
N GLY A 155 -25.67 14.73 -18.73
CA GLY A 155 -24.20 14.81 -18.74
C GLY A 155 -23.53 14.50 -17.40
N LEU A 156 -24.30 14.20 -16.34
CA LEU A 156 -23.80 13.70 -15.07
C LEU A 156 -23.77 12.16 -15.08
N ASP A 157 -22.61 11.61 -14.72
CA ASP A 157 -22.39 10.19 -14.47
C ASP A 157 -21.70 10.03 -13.11
N VAL A 158 -22.28 9.24 -12.22
CA VAL A 158 -21.70 8.91 -10.92
C VAL A 158 -21.56 7.40 -10.79
N SER A 159 -20.42 6.92 -10.31
CA SER A 159 -20.25 5.53 -9.93
C SER A 159 -19.70 5.40 -8.51
N LEU A 160 -20.17 4.37 -7.81
CA LEU A 160 -19.67 3.92 -6.52
C LEU A 160 -19.43 2.42 -6.61
N ASP A 161 -18.19 2.00 -6.43
CA ASP A 161 -17.79 0.59 -6.48
C ASP A 161 -17.13 0.21 -5.15
N TRP A 162 -17.76 -0.70 -4.40
CA TRP A 162 -17.11 -1.37 -3.29
C TRP A 162 -16.30 -2.56 -3.82
N TRP A 163 -15.10 -2.75 -3.29
CA TRP A 163 -14.22 -3.87 -3.62
C TRP A 163 -13.64 -4.50 -2.35
N LYS A 164 -13.43 -5.82 -2.40
CA LYS A 164 -12.71 -6.59 -1.39
C LYS A 164 -11.86 -7.66 -2.05
N ILE A 165 -10.58 -7.70 -1.69
CA ILE A 165 -9.59 -8.64 -2.23
C ILE A 165 -8.91 -9.33 -1.06
N ARG A 166 -8.93 -10.67 -1.04
CA ARG A 166 -8.21 -11.49 -0.06
C ARG A 166 -7.28 -12.44 -0.78
N ILE A 167 -5.98 -12.31 -0.55
CA ILE A 167 -4.93 -13.21 -1.03
C ILE A 167 -4.54 -14.13 0.14
N HIS A 168 -4.58 -15.43 -0.07
CA HIS A 168 -4.11 -16.45 0.87
C HIS A 168 -2.75 -16.96 0.43
N ASN A 169 -1.94 -17.42 1.39
CA ASN A 169 -0.57 -17.87 1.15
C ASN A 169 0.30 -16.79 0.50
N ALA A 170 0.05 -15.52 0.82
CA ALA A 170 0.75 -14.38 0.23
C ALA A 170 2.26 -14.58 0.34
N ILE A 171 2.98 -14.61 -0.77
CA ILE A 171 4.43 -14.75 -0.81
C ILE A 171 5.01 -13.39 -0.43
N VAL A 172 5.56 -13.30 0.77
CA VAL A 172 6.09 -12.07 1.33
C VAL A 172 7.55 -12.25 1.72
N GLY A 173 8.30 -11.17 1.58
CA GLY A 173 9.56 -10.99 2.29
C GLY A 173 9.31 -10.23 3.58
N GLU A 174 10.04 -10.59 4.63
CA GLU A 174 9.90 -9.96 5.94
C GLU A 174 11.22 -9.31 6.33
N SER A 175 11.16 -8.19 7.05
CA SER A 175 12.38 -7.58 7.59
C SER A 175 12.88 -8.35 8.81
N ALA A 176 14.16 -8.20 9.15
CA ALA A 176 14.69 -8.74 10.39
C ALA A 176 13.94 -8.22 11.63
N ALA A 177 13.52 -6.95 11.60
CA ALA A 177 12.72 -6.35 12.67
C ALA A 177 11.34 -7.00 12.78
N ASP A 178 10.67 -7.31 11.66
CA ASP A 178 9.37 -8.00 11.66
C ASP A 178 9.46 -9.38 12.31
N ILE A 179 10.47 -10.17 11.97
CA ILE A 179 10.67 -11.52 12.52
C ILE A 179 10.91 -11.45 14.04
N LEU A 180 11.74 -10.51 14.50
CA LEU A 180 11.97 -10.31 15.93
C LEU A 180 10.71 -9.83 16.65
N ASN A 181 9.94 -8.93 16.03
CA ASN A 181 8.68 -8.44 16.59
C ASN A 181 7.63 -9.56 16.68
N GLN A 182 7.54 -10.44 15.69
CA GLN A 182 6.66 -11.61 15.74
C GLN A 182 6.99 -12.50 16.95
N CYS A 183 8.27 -12.78 17.19
CA CYS A 183 8.68 -13.57 18.35
C CYS A 183 8.38 -12.84 19.69
N TYR A 184 8.89 -11.61 19.87
CA TYR A 184 8.89 -10.95 21.18
C TYR A 184 7.68 -10.07 21.48
N VAL A 185 6.98 -9.58 20.45
CA VAL A 185 5.80 -8.73 20.59
C VAL A 185 4.53 -9.55 20.45
N GLN A 186 4.47 -10.39 19.41
CA GLN A 186 3.28 -11.17 19.07
C GLN A 186 3.27 -12.54 19.74
N GLY A 187 4.40 -12.99 20.30
CA GLY A 187 4.51 -14.29 20.97
C GLY A 187 4.42 -15.47 20.00
N MET A 188 4.91 -15.30 18.78
CA MET A 188 4.89 -16.32 17.74
C MET A 188 6.13 -17.21 17.83
N ASP A 189 5.95 -18.43 18.36
CA ASP A 189 7.04 -19.41 18.50
C ASP A 189 7.69 -19.78 17.16
N SER A 190 6.90 -19.83 16.08
CA SER A 190 7.38 -20.10 14.72
C SER A 190 8.42 -19.07 14.24
N ALA A 191 8.28 -17.80 14.65
CA ALA A 191 9.22 -16.74 14.33
C ALA A 191 10.48 -16.80 15.21
N CYS A 192 10.36 -17.27 16.46
CA CYS A 192 11.50 -17.41 17.37
C CYS A 192 12.55 -18.41 16.88
N GLY A 193 12.14 -19.40 16.07
CA GLY A 193 13.05 -20.38 15.46
C GLY A 193 13.85 -19.86 14.25
N ARG A 194 13.57 -18.64 13.76
CA ARG A 194 14.18 -18.10 12.52
C ARG A 194 15.45 -17.28 12.76
N PHE A 195 15.86 -17.11 14.01
CA PHE A 195 17.06 -16.40 14.37
C PHE A 195 17.74 -17.03 15.57
N THR A 196 19.02 -16.70 15.76
CA THR A 196 19.80 -17.10 16.94
C THR A 196 20.38 -15.87 17.60
N ARG A 197 20.37 -15.83 18.93
CA ARG A 197 21.08 -14.82 19.71
C ARG A 197 22.35 -15.39 20.32
N SER A 198 23.40 -14.58 20.38
CA SER A 198 24.67 -14.96 20.97
C SER A 198 24.57 -15.15 22.49
N THR A 199 25.26 -16.18 22.98
CA THR A 199 25.48 -16.42 24.42
C THR A 199 26.87 -15.99 24.88
N ALA A 200 27.76 -15.65 23.94
CA ALA A 200 29.13 -15.21 24.20
C ALA A 200 29.15 -13.88 24.96
N ALA A 201 30.13 -13.70 25.85
CA ALA A 201 30.15 -12.55 26.75
C ALA A 201 30.14 -11.19 26.04
N ALA A 202 30.92 -11.04 24.96
CA ALA A 202 31.09 -9.77 24.25
C ALA A 202 29.86 -9.35 23.42
N THR A 203 29.06 -10.30 22.94
CA THR A 203 27.91 -10.07 22.04
C THR A 203 26.61 -10.62 22.63
N ARG A 204 26.55 -10.84 23.95
CA ARG A 204 25.43 -11.54 24.58
C ARG A 204 24.09 -10.88 24.24
N GLY A 205 23.17 -11.69 23.72
CA GLY A 205 21.86 -11.25 23.28
C GLY A 205 21.84 -10.65 21.88
N GLN A 206 22.95 -10.34 21.22
CA GLN A 206 22.93 -9.85 19.83
C GLN A 206 22.46 -10.95 18.88
N VAL A 207 21.74 -10.59 17.82
CA VAL A 207 21.36 -11.54 16.76
C VAL A 207 22.59 -11.89 15.94
N THR A 208 22.91 -13.18 15.86
CA THR A 208 24.10 -13.69 15.15
C THR A 208 23.79 -14.51 13.91
N ALA A 209 22.54 -14.94 13.75
CA ALA A 209 22.04 -15.57 12.55
C ALA A 209 20.55 -15.25 12.44
N LEU A 210 20.08 -14.98 11.22
CA LEU A 210 18.67 -14.76 10.92
C LEU A 210 18.39 -15.18 9.48
N ASP A 211 17.25 -15.83 9.26
CA ASP A 211 16.76 -16.22 7.94
C ASP A 211 15.43 -15.52 7.62
N ARG A 212 15.50 -14.58 6.68
CA ARG A 212 14.37 -13.84 6.10
C ARG A 212 14.10 -14.22 4.65
N SER A 213 14.38 -15.46 4.26
CA SER A 213 13.88 -16.03 3.00
C SER A 213 12.36 -15.89 2.89
N LEU A 214 11.87 -15.88 1.65
CA LEU A 214 10.45 -15.71 1.35
C LEU A 214 9.59 -16.76 2.06
N VAL A 215 8.43 -16.36 2.57
CA VAL A 215 7.47 -17.25 3.21
C VAL A 215 6.07 -17.05 2.64
N ASN A 216 5.21 -18.06 2.79
CA ASN A 216 3.77 -17.89 2.58
C ASN A 216 3.14 -17.36 3.87
N ALA A 217 2.82 -16.07 3.88
CA ALA A 217 1.98 -15.47 4.92
C ALA A 217 0.55 -16.02 4.87
N GLY A 218 -0.16 -16.00 6.00
CA GLY A 218 -1.53 -16.51 6.08
C GLY A 218 -2.46 -15.83 5.09
N PHE A 219 -2.53 -14.49 5.17
CA PHE A 219 -3.27 -13.71 4.18
C PHE A 219 -2.80 -12.26 4.08
N ARG A 220 -3.13 -11.64 2.95
CA ARG A 220 -3.20 -10.19 2.77
C ARG A 220 -4.59 -9.83 2.27
N GLU A 221 -5.29 -8.96 2.97
CA GLU A 221 -6.67 -8.59 2.67
C GLU A 221 -6.82 -7.07 2.59
N THR A 222 -7.60 -6.59 1.63
CA THR A 222 -7.92 -5.17 1.52
C THR A 222 -9.34 -4.98 1.02
N ALA A 223 -9.99 -3.92 1.49
CA ALA A 223 -11.27 -3.49 0.99
C ALA A 223 -11.35 -1.96 0.93
N GLY A 224 -12.22 -1.47 0.07
CA GLY A 224 -12.39 -0.05 -0.14
C GLY A 224 -13.52 0.29 -1.09
N TYR A 225 -13.57 1.58 -1.42
CA TYR A 225 -14.58 2.17 -2.28
C TYR A 225 -13.88 3.01 -3.34
N ASP A 226 -14.27 2.82 -4.59
CA ASP A 226 -13.94 3.73 -5.68
C ASP A 226 -15.18 4.58 -6.02
N ILE A 227 -14.97 5.89 -6.06
CA ILE A 227 -15.99 6.87 -6.41
C ILE A 227 -15.52 7.55 -7.68
N SER A 228 -16.36 7.58 -8.71
CA SER A 228 -16.13 8.39 -9.90
C SER A 228 -17.30 9.32 -10.14
N LEU A 229 -17.01 10.59 -10.37
CA LEU A 229 -17.97 11.57 -10.85
C LEU A 229 -17.45 12.14 -12.18
N ARG A 230 -18.30 12.15 -13.18
CA ARG A 230 -18.07 12.84 -14.45
C ARG A 230 -19.26 13.75 -14.69
N TYR A 231 -19.01 15.03 -14.94
CA TYR A 231 -20.07 15.96 -15.28
C TYR A 231 -19.64 16.86 -16.43
N ARG A 232 -20.34 16.74 -17.56
CA ARG A 232 -20.22 17.69 -18.67
C ARG A 232 -21.36 18.70 -18.55
N LEU A 233 -21.02 19.89 -18.07
CA LEU A 233 -22.02 20.95 -17.93
C LEU A 233 -22.48 21.42 -19.32
N PRO A 234 -23.75 21.88 -19.44
CA PRO A 234 -24.21 22.56 -20.64
C PRO A 234 -23.31 23.75 -21.00
N GLU A 235 -23.22 24.03 -22.30
CA GLU A 235 -22.48 25.20 -22.78
C GLU A 235 -23.14 26.49 -22.28
N THR A 236 -22.33 27.37 -21.69
CA THR A 236 -22.77 28.67 -21.21
C THR A 236 -22.12 29.78 -22.03
N ARG A 237 -22.56 31.04 -21.83
CA ARG A 237 -21.87 32.22 -22.40
C ARG A 237 -20.40 32.33 -22.01
N PHE A 238 -19.98 31.63 -20.96
CA PHE A 238 -18.60 31.59 -20.47
C PHE A 238 -17.85 30.32 -20.92
N GLY A 239 -18.43 29.51 -21.81
CA GLY A 239 -17.81 28.30 -22.33
C GLY A 239 -18.35 27.00 -21.72
N LYS A 240 -17.63 25.91 -21.97
CA LYS A 240 -17.93 24.54 -21.54
C LYS A 240 -17.06 24.17 -20.35
N LEU A 241 -17.65 23.58 -19.32
CA LEU A 241 -16.93 23.04 -18.17
C LEU A 241 -17.16 21.54 -18.06
N GLY A 242 -16.08 20.78 -18.08
CA GLY A 242 -16.03 19.37 -17.73
C GLY A 242 -15.44 19.19 -16.34
N VAL A 243 -16.06 18.33 -15.55
CA VAL A 243 -15.56 17.87 -14.25
C VAL A 243 -15.33 16.37 -14.33
N VAL A 244 -14.14 15.92 -13.96
CA VAL A 244 -13.87 14.50 -13.72
C VAL A 244 -13.23 14.39 -12.34
N TRP A 245 -13.83 13.59 -11.47
CA TRP A 245 -13.31 13.36 -10.13
C TRP A 245 -13.29 11.86 -9.85
N ASN A 246 -12.11 11.31 -9.56
CA ASN A 246 -11.93 9.91 -9.21
C ASN A 246 -11.26 9.82 -7.84
N THR A 247 -11.85 9.07 -6.92
CA THR A 247 -11.35 8.87 -5.57
C THR A 247 -11.40 7.40 -5.19
N THR A 248 -10.31 6.91 -4.61
CA THR A 248 -10.28 5.62 -3.92
C THR A 248 -10.15 5.88 -2.42
N TYR A 249 -11.05 5.28 -1.65
CA TYR A 249 -10.98 5.19 -0.19
C TYR A 249 -10.68 3.75 0.21
N THR A 250 -9.52 3.52 0.81
CA THR A 250 -9.13 2.21 1.36
C THR A 250 -9.59 2.13 2.82
N ASP A 251 -10.58 1.29 3.08
CA ASP A 251 -11.11 1.05 4.43
C ASP A 251 -10.02 0.39 5.29
N TYR A 252 -9.53 -0.76 4.80
CA TYR A 252 -8.42 -1.47 5.38
C TYR A 252 -7.52 -2.16 4.34
N LEU A 253 -6.31 -2.45 4.79
CA LEU A 253 -5.24 -3.20 4.17
C LEU A 253 -4.51 -3.90 5.30
N GLU A 254 -4.69 -5.20 5.37
CA GLU A 254 -4.32 -6.02 6.51
C GLU A 254 -3.47 -7.20 6.08
N GLN A 255 -2.54 -7.62 6.93
CA GLN A 255 -1.70 -8.78 6.71
C GLN A 255 -1.63 -9.64 7.96
N ARG A 256 -1.63 -10.97 7.78
CA ARG A 256 -1.28 -11.94 8.82
C ARG A 256 -0.12 -12.78 8.33
N ASN A 257 0.99 -12.79 9.07
CA ASN A 257 2.26 -13.34 8.62
C ASN A 257 2.36 -14.88 8.66
N ASP A 258 1.41 -15.56 9.29
CA ASP A 258 1.30 -17.01 9.23
C ASP A 258 -0.15 -17.50 9.26
N SER A 259 -0.33 -18.82 9.26
CA SER A 259 -1.65 -19.47 9.29
C SER A 259 -2.24 -19.61 10.70
N ALA A 260 -1.52 -19.24 11.76
CA ALA A 260 -2.01 -19.41 13.12
C ALA A 260 -3.13 -18.42 13.42
N ALA A 261 -4.22 -18.89 14.02
CA ALA A 261 -5.37 -18.06 14.34
C ALA A 261 -5.07 -17.02 15.43
N THR A 262 -4.09 -17.31 16.29
CA THR A 262 -3.61 -16.45 17.39
C THR A 262 -2.73 -15.29 16.91
N THR A 263 -2.20 -15.36 15.69
CA THR A 263 -1.32 -14.33 15.15
C THR A 263 -2.08 -13.02 14.93
N PRO A 264 -1.65 -11.92 15.57
CA PRO A 264 -2.27 -10.61 15.39
C PRO A 264 -2.25 -10.16 13.92
N VAL A 265 -3.28 -9.41 13.53
CA VAL A 265 -3.36 -8.84 12.19
C VAL A 265 -2.64 -7.50 12.16
N GLN A 266 -1.70 -7.34 11.23
CA GLN A 266 -1.02 -6.09 10.93
C GLN A 266 -1.92 -5.17 10.13
N GLN A 267 -2.12 -3.94 10.59
CA GLN A 267 -2.84 -2.91 9.86
C GLN A 267 -1.85 -2.01 9.10
N LEU A 268 -1.86 -2.11 7.77
CA LEU A 268 -0.98 -1.37 6.87
C LEU A 268 -1.65 -0.10 6.31
N THR A 269 -2.97 0.05 6.44
CA THR A 269 -3.67 1.23 5.91
C THR A 269 -3.16 2.52 6.53
N GLY A 270 -2.79 3.44 5.67
CA GLY A 270 -2.22 4.73 6.01
C GLY A 270 -0.76 4.66 6.43
N TRP A 271 -0.02 3.58 6.17
CA TRP A 271 1.41 3.46 6.48
C TRP A 271 2.25 3.44 5.21
N ALA A 272 3.46 4.02 5.25
CA ALA A 272 4.55 3.75 4.29
C ALA A 272 4.18 3.62 2.78
N GLY A 273 3.23 4.41 2.31
CA GLY A 273 2.80 4.52 0.90
C GLY A 273 1.37 4.05 0.67
N ASP A 274 0.80 3.31 1.63
CA ASP A 274 -0.54 2.74 1.58
C ASP A 274 -1.59 3.78 1.98
N PHE A 275 -1.78 4.81 1.16
CA PHE A 275 -2.74 5.89 1.42
C PHE A 275 -4.16 5.38 1.70
N ARG A 276 -4.81 5.96 2.72
CA ARG A 276 -6.23 5.73 2.96
C ARG A 276 -7.10 6.40 1.89
N VAL A 277 -6.68 7.56 1.38
CA VAL A 277 -7.37 8.23 0.28
C VAL A 277 -6.38 8.68 -0.77
N ARG A 278 -6.65 8.31 -2.02
CA ARG A 278 -6.08 8.96 -3.20
C ARG A 278 -7.21 9.52 -4.03
N SER A 279 -7.09 10.78 -4.43
CA SER A 279 -8.12 11.48 -5.18
C SER A 279 -7.49 12.32 -6.28
N THR A 280 -8.09 12.30 -7.46
CA THR A 280 -7.72 13.18 -8.57
C THR A 280 -8.97 13.87 -9.08
N MET A 281 -8.92 15.20 -9.10
CA MET A 281 -9.98 16.04 -9.66
C MET A 281 -9.42 16.80 -10.85
N ASN A 282 -10.08 16.71 -11.99
CA ASN A 282 -9.78 17.44 -13.20
C ASN A 282 -10.96 18.37 -13.51
N LEU A 283 -10.64 19.65 -13.64
CA LEU A 283 -11.53 20.65 -14.22
C LEU A 283 -11.00 21.01 -15.60
N ASP A 284 -11.87 20.90 -16.60
CA ASP A 284 -11.55 21.23 -17.98
C ASP A 284 -12.51 22.31 -18.47
N TRP A 285 -11.99 23.52 -18.62
CA TRP A 285 -12.75 24.64 -19.17
C TRP A 285 -12.34 24.87 -20.62
N GLN A 286 -13.30 25.18 -21.48
CA GLN A 286 -13.07 25.51 -22.88
C GLN A 286 -13.97 26.68 -23.31
N TYR A 287 -13.36 27.67 -23.98
CA TYR A 287 -14.04 28.79 -24.60
C TYR A 287 -13.47 29.02 -26.00
N GLY A 288 -14.26 28.64 -27.02
CA GLY A 288 -13.79 28.60 -28.41
C GLY A 288 -12.55 27.72 -28.56
N ASP A 289 -11.47 28.31 -29.08
CA ASP A 289 -10.19 27.64 -29.31
C ASP A 289 -9.29 27.56 -28.06
N LEU A 290 -9.61 28.32 -27.01
CA LEU A 290 -8.87 28.34 -25.76
C LEU A 290 -9.43 27.28 -24.80
N GLY A 291 -8.54 26.52 -24.17
CA GLY A 291 -8.87 25.63 -23.07
C GLY A 291 -7.92 25.77 -21.89
N ILE A 292 -8.44 25.57 -20.69
CA ILE A 292 -7.68 25.55 -19.44
C ILE A 292 -8.05 24.27 -18.69
N GLY A 293 -7.05 23.46 -18.40
CA GLY A 293 -7.14 22.30 -17.53
C GLY A 293 -6.51 22.60 -16.19
N TRP A 294 -7.20 22.23 -15.10
CA TRP A 294 -6.66 22.21 -13.75
C TRP A 294 -6.82 20.81 -13.17
N THR A 295 -5.75 20.27 -12.60
CA THR A 295 -5.75 18.97 -11.93
C THR A 295 -5.33 19.14 -10.48
N ALA A 296 -6.11 18.63 -9.55
CA ALA A 296 -5.74 18.49 -8.14
C ALA A 296 -5.50 17.01 -7.83
N ARG A 297 -4.30 16.66 -7.37
CA ARG A 297 -3.89 15.31 -6.96
C ARG A 297 -3.72 15.26 -5.45
N TYR A 298 -4.68 14.64 -4.76
CA TYR A 298 -4.74 14.54 -3.30
C TYR A 298 -4.26 13.17 -2.80
N TYR A 299 -3.51 13.21 -1.70
CA TYR A 299 -2.99 12.07 -0.96
C TYR A 299 -3.30 12.25 0.52
N SER A 300 -3.92 11.26 1.17
CA SER A 300 -4.20 11.33 2.60
C SER A 300 -2.92 11.39 3.45
N GLY A 301 -3.04 11.82 4.70
CA GLY A 301 -1.95 11.70 5.67
C GLY A 301 -1.53 10.24 5.90
N MET A 302 -0.31 10.05 6.39
CA MET A 302 0.32 8.75 6.57
C MET A 302 0.95 8.63 7.95
N LYS A 303 1.21 7.41 8.38
CA LYS A 303 1.96 7.07 9.59
C LYS A 303 3.29 6.42 9.22
N GLU A 304 4.28 6.63 10.06
CA GLU A 304 5.58 5.96 9.99
C GLU A 304 6.16 5.78 11.38
N ALA A 305 7.13 4.87 11.50
CA ALA A 305 7.90 4.72 12.72
C ALA A 305 8.57 6.05 13.09
N CYS A 306 8.70 6.32 14.37
CA CYS A 306 9.47 7.45 14.84
C CYS A 306 10.92 7.35 14.37
N SER A 307 11.50 8.50 14.04
CA SER A 307 12.95 8.65 13.97
C SER A 307 13.39 9.27 15.31
N TYR A 308 14.47 8.78 15.89
CA TYR A 308 15.03 9.33 17.14
C TYR A 308 16.53 9.50 17.00
N ASP A 309 17.07 10.57 17.57
CA ASP A 309 18.47 10.70 17.98
C ASP A 309 18.57 10.84 19.52
N LEU A 310 19.78 10.75 20.07
CA LEU A 310 20.04 10.90 21.51
C LEU A 310 19.76 12.32 22.04
N ALA A 311 19.57 13.29 21.16
CA ALA A 311 19.29 14.69 21.52
C ALA A 311 17.78 15.00 21.56
N GLY A 312 16.93 14.04 21.15
CA GLY A 312 15.50 14.24 21.03
C GLY A 312 15.10 14.91 19.72
N GLY A 313 15.20 14.19 18.61
CA GLY A 313 14.39 14.44 17.40
C GLY A 313 14.40 13.31 16.36
N PRO A 314 13.40 13.24 15.45
CA PRO A 314 12.19 14.07 15.29
C PRO A 314 10.80 13.37 15.42
N ASP A 315 9.82 14.16 15.89
CA ASP A 315 8.37 14.13 15.62
C ASP A 315 7.55 12.86 15.92
N CYS A 316 7.65 12.30 17.13
CA CYS A 316 6.63 11.39 17.64
C CYS A 316 5.39 12.15 18.10
N ASN A 317 4.58 12.62 17.16
CA ASN A 317 3.30 13.27 17.48
C ASN A 317 2.19 12.27 17.88
N MET A 318 2.49 10.98 17.92
CA MET A 318 1.64 9.93 18.49
C MET A 318 2.42 9.07 19.51
N PRO A 319 2.79 9.60 20.70
CA PRO A 319 3.62 8.89 21.67
C PRO A 319 2.94 7.68 22.31
N GLY A 320 1.60 7.70 22.44
CA GLY A 320 0.81 6.60 23.02
C GLY A 320 0.20 5.66 21.98
N PHE A 321 0.77 5.56 20.78
CA PHE A 321 0.22 4.66 19.76
C PHE A 321 0.43 3.19 20.17
N VAL A 322 -0.66 2.42 20.15
CA VAL A 322 -0.68 1.00 20.45
C VAL A 322 -1.43 0.30 19.32
N SER A 323 -0.92 -0.84 18.85
CA SER A 323 -1.65 -1.71 17.95
C SER A 323 -1.51 -3.18 18.38
N ALA A 324 -2.43 -4.04 17.95
CA ALA A 324 -2.32 -5.47 18.23
C ALA A 324 -1.05 -6.12 17.62
N TYR A 325 -0.49 -5.53 16.56
CA TYR A 325 0.68 -6.06 15.86
C TYR A 325 2.01 -5.54 16.42
N THR A 326 2.07 -4.25 16.78
CA THR A 326 3.30 -3.59 17.24
C THR A 326 3.36 -3.37 18.75
N ASP A 327 2.27 -3.60 19.48
CA ASP A 327 2.10 -3.16 20.87
C ASP A 327 2.35 -1.64 21.02
N ALA A 328 2.66 -1.16 22.22
CA ALA A 328 3.01 0.23 22.51
C ALA A 328 4.27 0.67 21.77
N GLN A 329 4.08 1.43 20.70
CA GLN A 329 5.14 1.95 19.82
C GLN A 329 4.85 3.39 19.44
N PRO A 330 5.64 4.36 19.95
CA PRO A 330 5.55 5.74 19.49
C PRO A 330 5.62 5.82 17.97
N THR A 331 4.73 6.63 17.40
CA THR A 331 4.54 6.74 15.95
C THR A 331 4.54 8.20 15.54
N ARG A 332 4.92 8.46 14.29
CA ARG A 332 4.78 9.76 13.63
C ARG A 332 3.66 9.69 12.61
N LYS A 333 2.79 10.71 12.61
CA LYS A 333 1.78 10.92 11.57
C LYS A 333 2.04 12.21 10.81
N VAL A 334 2.15 12.12 9.50
CA VAL A 334 2.25 13.28 8.60
C VAL A 334 0.88 13.67 8.05
N GLY A 335 0.71 14.95 7.74
CA GLY A 335 -0.50 15.50 7.14
C GLY A 335 -0.74 15.03 5.71
N SER A 336 -1.93 15.30 5.19
CA SER A 336 -2.26 15.06 3.78
C SER A 336 -1.49 15.99 2.84
N ASN A 337 -1.41 15.60 1.58
CA ASN A 337 -0.64 16.30 0.56
C ASN A 337 -1.47 16.51 -0.71
N THR A 338 -1.43 17.71 -1.31
CA THR A 338 -2.16 18.03 -2.54
C THR A 338 -1.25 18.75 -3.53
N PHE A 339 -1.17 18.24 -4.75
CA PHE A 339 -0.49 18.90 -5.85
C PHE A 339 -1.50 19.47 -6.84
N HIS A 340 -1.15 20.60 -7.43
CA HIS A 340 -1.99 21.29 -8.41
C HIS A 340 -1.23 21.47 -9.71
N ASP A 341 -1.82 21.02 -10.80
CA ASP A 341 -1.26 21.11 -12.14
C ASP A 341 -2.19 21.98 -12.99
N VAL A 342 -1.62 22.84 -13.82
CA VAL A 342 -2.37 23.73 -14.71
C VAL A 342 -1.85 23.56 -16.13
N GLN A 343 -2.76 23.48 -17.10
CA GLN A 343 -2.42 23.45 -18.53
C GLN A 343 -3.32 24.42 -19.30
N LEU A 344 -2.72 25.29 -20.09
CA LEU A 344 -3.37 26.10 -21.09
C LEU A 344 -3.20 25.44 -22.47
N ARG A 345 -4.27 25.34 -23.24
CA ARG A 345 -4.27 24.77 -24.61
C ARG A 345 -4.95 25.74 -25.57
N TYR A 346 -4.39 25.88 -26.78
CA TYR A 346 -4.96 26.71 -27.84
C TYR A 346 -5.01 25.93 -29.15
N SER A 347 -6.19 25.87 -29.76
CA SER A 347 -6.42 25.25 -31.06
C SER A 347 -6.11 26.24 -32.18
N LEU A 348 -5.33 25.81 -33.16
CA LEU A 348 -4.85 26.65 -34.25
C LEU A 348 -5.68 26.39 -35.52
N PRO A 349 -5.85 27.39 -36.42
CA PRO A 349 -6.66 27.26 -37.63
C PRO A 349 -6.23 26.13 -38.59
N TRP A 350 -4.98 25.67 -38.52
CA TRP A 350 -4.41 24.62 -39.35
C TRP A 350 -4.42 23.24 -38.68
N ASN A 351 -5.41 22.97 -37.82
CA ASN A 351 -5.54 21.71 -37.07
C ASN A 351 -4.31 21.38 -36.19
N GLY A 352 -3.65 22.42 -35.70
CA GLY A 352 -2.59 22.34 -34.69
C GLY A 352 -3.13 22.59 -33.28
N THR A 353 -2.44 22.11 -32.26
CA THR A 353 -2.69 22.47 -30.86
C THR A 353 -1.39 22.79 -30.16
N VAL A 354 -1.31 23.97 -29.54
CA VAL A 354 -0.22 24.35 -28.62
C VAL A 354 -0.72 24.21 -27.20
N SER A 355 0.09 23.63 -26.32
CA SER A 355 -0.19 23.55 -24.89
C SER A 355 1.00 24.00 -24.07
N LEU A 356 0.74 24.80 -23.05
CA LEU A 356 1.70 25.22 -22.03
C LEU A 356 1.20 24.70 -20.69
N GLY A 357 2.03 23.96 -19.97
CA GLY A 357 1.63 23.36 -18.70
C GLY A 357 2.66 23.52 -17.61
N VAL A 358 2.18 23.51 -16.37
CA VAL A 358 2.97 23.56 -15.16
C VAL A 358 2.43 22.50 -14.20
N ASN A 359 3.23 21.46 -13.95
CA ASN A 359 2.98 20.52 -12.88
C ASN A 359 3.47 21.11 -11.56
N ASN A 360 2.72 20.90 -10.49
CA ASN A 360 2.98 21.47 -9.17
C ASN A 360 3.15 23.01 -9.22
N VAL A 361 2.11 23.70 -9.71
CA VAL A 361 2.11 25.16 -9.93
C VAL A 361 2.47 25.97 -8.68
N PHE A 362 2.17 25.45 -7.48
CA PHE A 362 2.51 26.12 -6.23
C PHE A 362 3.92 25.84 -5.73
N ASN A 363 4.72 25.03 -6.45
CA ASN A 363 6.03 24.57 -5.99
C ASN A 363 5.93 23.91 -4.60
N HIS A 364 4.82 23.23 -4.35
CA HIS A 364 4.52 22.59 -3.08
C HIS A 364 5.44 21.40 -2.86
N GLN A 365 5.94 21.23 -1.64
CA GLN A 365 6.77 20.10 -1.26
C GLN A 365 6.02 19.27 -0.21
N GLY A 366 5.98 17.95 -0.43
CA GLY A 366 5.41 17.05 0.56
C GLY A 366 6.18 17.05 1.88
N PRO A 367 5.60 16.47 2.95
CA PRO A 367 6.32 16.31 4.20
C PRO A 367 7.54 15.40 4.03
N VAL A 368 8.56 15.63 4.87
CA VAL A 368 9.67 14.68 5.04
C VAL A 368 9.11 13.34 5.51
N MET A 369 9.58 12.23 4.92
CA MET A 369 9.18 10.86 5.24
C MET A 369 10.42 10.00 5.51
N TYR A 370 10.66 9.64 6.77
CA TYR A 370 11.84 8.85 7.16
C TYR A 370 11.77 7.40 6.70
N SER A 371 10.55 6.88 6.49
CA SER A 371 10.30 5.57 5.92
C SER A 371 10.67 5.43 4.43
N GLN A 372 10.97 6.53 3.75
CA GLN A 372 11.39 6.59 2.33
C GLN A 372 10.56 5.73 1.37
N PRO A 373 9.22 5.75 1.42
CA PRO A 373 8.44 4.83 0.61
C PRO A 373 8.64 5.09 -0.89
N ASN A 374 9.10 4.05 -1.61
CA ASN A 374 9.49 4.11 -3.02
C ASN A 374 10.55 5.18 -3.34
N SER A 375 11.46 5.46 -2.40
CA SER A 375 12.47 6.51 -2.51
C SER A 375 13.80 6.07 -1.88
N SER A 376 14.91 6.66 -2.33
CA SER A 376 16.23 6.55 -1.68
C SER A 376 16.56 7.77 -0.80
N PHE A 377 15.61 8.68 -0.66
CA PHE A 377 15.69 9.90 0.13
C PHE A 377 14.55 9.95 1.13
N THR A 378 14.66 10.78 2.18
CA THR A 378 13.64 10.99 3.23
C THR A 378 12.40 11.72 2.70
N TYR A 379 11.72 11.09 1.75
CA TYR A 379 10.59 11.60 0.97
C TYR A 379 9.78 10.43 0.41
N TYR A 380 8.52 10.66 0.05
CA TYR A 380 7.74 9.68 -0.69
C TYR A 380 8.01 9.83 -2.19
N GLY A 381 8.44 8.75 -2.85
CA GLY A 381 8.88 8.81 -4.25
C GLY A 381 7.80 9.15 -5.27
N GLY A 382 6.52 9.05 -4.90
CA GLY A 382 5.39 9.44 -5.76
C GLY A 382 4.94 10.90 -5.60
N PHE A 383 5.60 11.70 -4.77
CA PHE A 383 5.36 13.14 -4.67
C PHE A 383 6.25 13.91 -5.64
N ASP A 384 5.73 15.02 -6.15
CA ASP A 384 6.52 15.90 -7.01
C ASP A 384 7.64 16.56 -6.20
N ILE A 385 8.78 16.77 -6.86
CA ILE A 385 9.90 17.57 -6.32
C ILE A 385 9.97 18.85 -7.15
N GLY A 386 9.47 19.93 -6.55
CA GLY A 386 9.45 21.26 -7.17
C GLY A 386 8.44 21.39 -8.32
N ARG A 387 8.52 22.53 -9.01
CA ARG A 387 7.66 22.90 -10.14
C ARG A 387 8.26 22.46 -11.47
N PHE A 388 7.46 21.84 -12.34
CA PHE A 388 7.91 21.41 -13.67
C PHE A 388 7.08 22.06 -14.78
N MET A 389 7.73 22.84 -15.66
CA MET A 389 7.08 23.53 -16.78
C MET A 389 7.35 22.80 -18.09
N TYR A 390 6.37 22.77 -18.99
CA TYR A 390 6.50 22.13 -20.30
C TYR A 390 5.67 22.84 -21.38
N MET A 391 6.07 22.62 -22.63
CA MET A 391 5.32 23.00 -23.83
C MET A 391 5.12 21.76 -24.70
N LYS A 392 3.94 21.64 -25.31
CA LYS A 392 3.60 20.58 -26.27
C LYS A 392 3.00 21.21 -27.52
N TYR A 393 3.45 20.76 -28.69
CA TYR A 393 2.80 20.99 -29.96
C TYR A 393 2.27 19.67 -30.53
N GLN A 394 1.05 19.67 -31.05
CA GLN A 394 0.46 18.52 -31.72
C GLN A 394 -0.16 18.96 -33.04
N GLN A 395 0.30 18.39 -34.16
CA GLN A 395 -0.27 18.58 -35.49
C GLN A 395 -1.11 17.36 -35.86
N ARG A 396 -2.29 17.59 -36.44
CA ARG A 396 -3.07 16.55 -37.12
C ARG A 396 -3.16 16.89 -38.61
N PHE A 397 -2.91 15.91 -39.46
CA PHE A 397 -2.89 16.05 -40.92
C PHE A 397 -4.16 15.46 -41.53
#